data_AF-A0A9E5GYP3-F1
#
_entry.id   AF-A0A9E5GYP3-F1
#
_cell.length_a   1.000
_cell.length_b   1.000
_cell.length_c   1.000
_cell.angle_alpha   90.00
_cell.angle_beta   90.00
_cell.angle_gamma   90.00
#
_symmetry.space_group_name_H-M   'P 1'
#
loop_
_entity.id
_entity.type
_entity.pdbx_description
1 polymer ?
#
loop_
_entity_poly.entity_id
_entity_poly.type
_entity_poly.pdbx_seq_one_letter_code
_entity_poly.pdbx_strand_id
1 'polypeptide(L)'
;MTAVTFFKGFFLGASLIMAIGLQNAFVLRQGIKKHHVFVTALTASLIDVMLIGSGVLGFGALLEKFPSLITYITWGGAAFLIVYGAKSFYRAFKPAVLSQDQAKGLIQQGSAKEIILIIMGISLLNPHVYLDTVVLIGGLAAGYGEQGKYIFGLGAMIASFCWFFALGYGARLLAPF
;
A
#
# COMPACT_ATOMS: atom_id res chain seq x y z
N MET A 1 -20.22 -10.43 -20.67
CA MET A 1 -19.95 -10.87 -19.28
C MET A 1 -18.56 -10.43 -18.79
N THR A 2 -17.53 -10.52 -19.63
CA THR A 2 -16.12 -10.12 -19.36
C THR A 2 -15.96 -8.69 -18.83
N ALA A 3 -16.54 -7.69 -19.51
CA ALA A 3 -16.43 -6.29 -19.09
C ALA A 3 -17.09 -6.02 -17.73
N VAL A 4 -18.23 -6.66 -17.45
CA VAL A 4 -18.92 -6.54 -16.15
C VAL A 4 -18.04 -7.11 -15.04
N THR A 5 -17.42 -8.28 -15.25
CA THR A 5 -16.49 -8.89 -14.29
C THR A 5 -15.29 -7.99 -14.02
N PHE A 6 -14.73 -7.37 -15.06
CA PHE A 6 -13.63 -6.41 -14.92
C PHE A 6 -14.03 -5.22 -14.04
N PHE A 7 -15.16 -4.57 -14.34
CA PHE A 7 -15.61 -3.42 -13.56
C PHE A 7 -15.98 -3.79 -12.13
N LYS A 8 -16.54 -4.98 -11.89
CA LYS A 8 -16.77 -5.47 -10.52
C LYS A 8 -15.47 -5.60 -9.74
N GLY A 9 -14.42 -6.16 -10.35
CA GLY A 9 -13.09 -6.24 -9.75
C GLY A 9 -12.49 -4.85 -9.51
N PHE A 10 -12.63 -3.95 -10.47
CA PHE A 10 -12.16 -2.57 -10.36
C PHE A 10 -12.81 -1.82 -9.19
N PHE A 11 -14.15 -1.78 -9.12
CA PHE A 11 -14.84 -1.05 -8.07
C PHE A 11 -14.66 -1.67 -6.69
N LEU A 12 -14.65 -3.00 -6.61
CA LEU A 12 -14.36 -3.67 -5.34
C LEU A 12 -12.94 -3.37 -4.88
N GLY A 13 -11.93 -3.54 -5.76
CA GLY A 13 -10.54 -3.22 -5.45
C GLY A 13 -10.37 -1.76 -5.04
N ALA A 14 -10.98 -0.83 -5.78
CA ALA A 14 -10.97 0.59 -5.44
C ALA A 14 -11.57 0.83 -4.04
N SER A 15 -12.71 0.21 -3.71
CA SER A 15 -13.36 0.42 -2.41
C SER A 15 -12.51 -0.01 -1.22
N LEU A 16 -11.78 -1.12 -1.36
CA LEU A 16 -10.92 -1.68 -0.31
C LEU A 16 -9.63 -0.86 -0.16
N ILE A 17 -8.99 -0.50 -1.28
CA ILE A 17 -7.71 0.23 -1.27
C ILE A 17 -7.90 1.70 -0.86
N MET A 18 -9.07 2.28 -1.14
CA MET A 18 -9.38 3.68 -0.84
C MET A 18 -9.53 3.95 0.67
N ALA A 19 -9.81 2.93 1.48
CA ALA A 19 -9.85 3.06 2.94
C ALA A 19 -8.54 3.69 3.45
N ILE A 20 -8.64 4.81 4.16
CA ILE A 20 -7.46 5.61 4.53
C ILE A 20 -6.67 4.89 5.63
N GLY A 21 -5.60 4.20 5.23
CA GLY A 21 -4.61 3.61 6.12
C GLY A 21 -3.28 4.37 6.16
N LEU A 22 -2.30 3.81 6.88
CA LEU A 22 -0.95 4.38 7.02
C LEU A 22 -0.24 4.54 5.66
N GLN A 23 -0.44 3.58 4.73
CA GLN A 23 0.10 3.63 3.37
C GLN A 23 -0.45 4.82 2.59
N ASN A 24 -1.78 4.98 2.57
CA ASN A 24 -2.45 6.11 1.89
C ASN A 24 -2.01 7.46 2.47
N ALA A 25 -1.92 7.56 3.81
CA ALA A 25 -1.41 8.76 4.47
C ALA A 25 0.06 9.08 4.09
N PHE A 26 0.89 8.05 3.96
CA PHE A 26 2.28 8.21 3.53
C PHE A 26 2.37 8.67 2.07
N VAL A 27 1.62 8.05 1.16
CA VAL A 27 1.54 8.45 -0.26
C VAL A 27 1.08 9.90 -0.39
N LEU A 28 0.02 10.28 0.33
CA LEU A 28 -0.49 11.65 0.38
C LEU A 28 0.59 12.63 0.85
N ARG A 29 1.31 12.31 1.93
CA ARG A 29 2.38 13.16 2.47
C ARG A 29 3.53 13.36 1.48
N GLN A 30 3.94 12.31 0.76
CA GLN A 30 4.97 12.43 -0.29
C GLN A 30 4.47 13.28 -1.47
N GLY A 31 3.19 13.13 -1.83
CA GLY A 31 2.50 13.94 -2.83
C GLY A 31 2.49 15.43 -2.50
N ILE A 32 2.03 15.80 -1.29
CA ILE A 32 2.02 17.19 -0.80
C ILE A 32 3.43 17.79 -0.82
N LYS A 33 4.43 17.00 -0.41
CA LYS A 33 5.83 17.43 -0.40
C LYS A 33 6.50 17.43 -1.79
N LYS A 34 5.82 16.97 -2.84
CA LYS A 34 6.33 16.84 -4.21
C LYS A 34 7.63 16.01 -4.33
N HIS A 35 7.92 15.15 -3.35
CA HIS A 35 9.14 14.33 -3.32
C HIS A 35 8.84 12.88 -3.71
N HIS A 36 9.58 12.36 -4.70
CA HIS A 36 9.55 10.94 -5.12
C HIS A 36 8.14 10.34 -5.38
N VAL A 37 7.15 11.18 -5.73
CA VAL A 37 5.74 10.78 -5.90
C VAL A 37 5.57 9.59 -6.83
N PHE A 38 6.30 9.57 -7.96
CA PHE A 38 6.28 8.46 -8.90
C PHE A 38 6.75 7.14 -8.25
N VAL A 39 7.89 7.17 -7.56
CA VAL A 39 8.45 5.98 -6.90
C VAL A 39 7.50 5.48 -5.81
N THR A 40 6.92 6.40 -5.05
CA THR A 40 5.95 6.09 -4.00
C THR A 40 4.69 5.42 -4.56
N ALA A 41 4.06 6.03 -5.56
CA ALA A 41 2.86 5.48 -6.18
C ALA A 41 3.14 4.14 -6.88
N LEU A 42 4.24 4.05 -7.63
CA LEU A 42 4.62 2.82 -8.34
C LEU A 42 4.88 1.67 -7.35
N THR A 43 5.62 1.91 -6.28
CA THR A 43 5.95 0.88 -5.30
C THR A 43 4.69 0.37 -4.59
N ALA A 44 3.81 1.29 -4.18
CA ALA A 44 2.52 0.94 -3.59
C ALA A 44 1.66 0.09 -4.54
N SER A 45 1.49 0.52 -5.79
CA SER A 45 0.72 -0.22 -6.78
C SER A 45 1.33 -1.59 -7.10
N LEU A 46 2.66 -1.70 -7.19
CA LEU A 46 3.32 -2.98 -7.47
C LEU A 46 3.13 -4.00 -6.34
N ILE A 47 3.21 -3.57 -5.08
CA ILE A 47 2.95 -4.43 -3.92
C ILE A 47 1.51 -4.95 -3.97
N ASP A 48 0.54 -4.05 -4.17
CA ASP A 48 -0.87 -4.42 -4.28
C ASP A 48 -1.13 -5.39 -5.43
N VAL A 49 -0.53 -5.16 -6.61
CA VAL A 49 -0.67 -6.03 -7.77
C VAL A 49 -0.11 -7.43 -7.49
N MET A 50 1.04 -7.52 -6.82
CA MET A 50 1.60 -8.81 -6.43
C MET A 50 0.69 -9.53 -5.43
N LEU A 51 0.14 -8.83 -4.43
CA LEU A 51 -0.75 -9.42 -3.43
C LEU A 51 -2.09 -9.85 -4.05
N ILE A 52 -2.75 -8.99 -4.82
CA ILE A 52 -3.98 -9.31 -5.56
C ILE A 52 -3.74 -10.50 -6.49
N GLY A 53 -2.63 -10.49 -7.23
CA GLY A 53 -2.23 -11.59 -8.11
C GLY A 53 -2.08 -12.90 -7.36
N SER A 54 -1.43 -12.89 -6.19
CA SER A 54 -1.31 -14.07 -5.35
C SER A 54 -2.68 -14.58 -4.86
N GLY A 55 -3.58 -13.68 -4.47
CA GLY A 55 -4.95 -14.03 -4.09
C GLY A 55 -5.72 -14.70 -5.23
N VAL A 56 -5.68 -14.12 -6.42
CA VAL A 56 -6.34 -14.65 -7.64
C VAL A 56 -5.78 -16.01 -8.06
N LEU A 57 -4.50 -16.26 -7.81
CA LEU A 57 -3.86 -17.56 -8.03
C LEU A 57 -4.22 -18.61 -6.95
N GLY A 58 -4.98 -18.24 -5.92
CA GLY A 58 -5.47 -19.15 -4.89
C GLY A 58 -4.62 -19.20 -3.62
N PHE A 59 -3.67 -18.27 -3.45
CA PHE A 59 -2.82 -18.23 -2.25
C PHE A 59 -3.63 -17.91 -0.97
N GLY A 60 -4.82 -17.32 -1.08
CA GLY A 60 -5.71 -17.05 0.06
C GLY A 60 -6.09 -18.32 0.85
N ALA A 61 -6.39 -19.42 0.15
CA ALA A 61 -6.72 -20.70 0.79
C ALA A 61 -5.50 -21.34 1.51
N LEU A 62 -4.28 -20.96 1.11
CA LEU A 62 -3.06 -21.39 1.80
C LEU A 62 -2.86 -20.60 3.10
N LEU A 63 -3.16 -19.29 3.11
CA LEU A 63 -3.07 -18.47 4.32
C LEU A 63 -4.01 -18.94 5.43
N GLU A 64 -5.22 -19.41 5.08
CA GLU A 64 -6.16 -19.97 6.05
C GLU A 64 -5.62 -21.20 6.78
N LYS A 65 -4.72 -21.97 6.13
CA LYS A 65 -4.08 -23.14 6.73
C LYS A 65 -2.88 -22.78 7.62
N PHE A 66 -2.33 -21.58 7.49
CA PHE A 66 -1.16 -21.12 8.26
C PHE A 66 -1.47 -19.83 9.04
N PRO A 67 -2.43 -19.85 9.99
CA PRO A 67 -2.80 -18.66 10.76
C PRO A 67 -1.61 -18.08 11.55
N SER A 68 -0.65 -18.92 11.94
CA SER A 68 0.58 -18.48 12.62
C SER A 68 1.40 -17.48 11.80
N LEU A 69 1.35 -17.53 10.47
CA LEU A 69 2.06 -16.58 9.59
C LEU A 69 1.54 -15.15 9.80
N ILE A 70 0.21 -14.98 9.85
CA ILE A 70 -0.42 -13.70 10.14
C ILE A 70 -0.03 -13.20 11.54
N THR A 71 0.06 -14.09 12.52
CA THR A 71 0.53 -13.73 13.87
C THR A 71 1.96 -13.20 13.85
N TYR A 72 2.90 -13.88 13.18
CA TYR A 72 4.29 -13.40 13.09
C TYR A 72 4.39 -12.06 12.34
N ILE A 73 3.66 -11.89 11.24
CA ILE A 73 3.58 -10.62 10.50
C ILE A 73 3.02 -9.52 11.41
N THR A 74 1.98 -9.80 12.19
CA THR A 74 1.37 -8.84 13.13
C THR A 74 2.38 -8.35 14.16
N TRP A 75 3.13 -9.25 14.80
CA TRP A 75 4.16 -8.86 15.76
C TRP A 75 5.31 -8.09 15.10
N GLY A 76 5.74 -8.50 13.90
CA GLY A 76 6.74 -7.77 13.12
C GLY A 76 6.29 -6.36 12.73
N GLY A 77 5.05 -6.21 12.30
CA GLY A 77 4.42 -4.93 12.00
C GLY A 77 4.26 -4.04 13.21
N ALA A 78 3.81 -4.60 14.34
CA ALA A 78 3.72 -3.86 15.59
C ALA A 78 5.09 -3.31 16.01
N ALA A 79 6.14 -4.14 15.98
CA ALA A 79 7.50 -3.71 16.28
C ALA A 79 7.98 -2.60 15.32
N PHE A 80 7.78 -2.78 14.02
CA PHE A 80 8.14 -1.79 13.00
C PHE A 80 7.42 -0.46 13.22
N LEU A 81 6.10 -0.48 13.46
CA LEU A 81 5.27 0.69 13.68
C LEU A 81 5.63 1.41 14.99
N ILE A 82 5.93 0.67 16.06
CA ILE A 82 6.43 1.25 17.31
C ILE A 82 7.73 2.00 17.07
N VAL A 83 8.70 1.37 16.41
CA VAL A 83 10.01 2.01 16.11
C VAL A 83 9.82 3.23 15.21
N TYR A 84 9.03 3.09 14.16
CA TYR A 84 8.77 4.18 13.22
C TYR A 84 8.00 5.34 13.87
N GLY A 85 6.99 5.03 14.68
CA GLY A 85 6.18 5.98 15.43
C GLY A 85 7.01 6.72 16.48
N ALA A 86 7.79 6.00 17.29
CA ALA A 86 8.69 6.58 18.29
C ALA A 86 9.73 7.51 17.64
N LYS A 87 10.31 7.11 16.51
CA LYS A 87 11.25 7.95 15.75
C LYS A 87 10.58 9.21 15.20
N SER A 88 9.32 9.09 14.75
CA SER A 88 8.55 10.23 14.26
C SER A 88 8.17 11.20 15.39
N PHE A 89 7.78 10.65 16.55
CA PHE A 89 7.45 11.42 17.76
C PHE A 89 8.67 12.16 18.30
N TYR A 90 9.81 11.48 18.47
CA TYR A 90 11.06 12.09 18.93
C TYR A 90 11.51 13.27 18.04
N ARG A 91 11.24 13.18 16.72
CA ARG A 91 11.55 14.26 15.78
C ARG A 91 10.65 15.48 15.92
N ALA A 92 9.41 15.32 16.35
CA ALA A 92 8.50 16.45 16.58
C ALA A 92 8.99 17.35 17.73
N PHE A 93 9.78 16.81 18.66
CA PHE A 93 10.34 17.55 19.80
C PHE A 93 11.74 18.14 19.58
N LYS A 94 12.40 17.88 18.43
CA LYS A 94 13.66 18.56 18.11
C LYS A 94 13.37 19.92 17.44
N PRO A 95 13.75 21.05 18.06
CA PRO A 95 13.62 22.36 17.42
C PRO A 95 14.42 22.37 16.12
N ALA A 96 13.84 22.92 15.08
CA ALA A 96 14.48 23.12 13.79
C ALA A 96 15.64 24.13 13.92
N VAL A 97 16.79 23.68 14.41
CA VAL A 97 18.04 24.40 14.18
C VAL A 97 18.45 24.08 12.74
N LEU A 98 18.32 25.10 11.90
CA LEU A 98 18.74 25.14 10.51
C LEU A 98 20.24 24.82 10.37
N SER A 99 20.58 23.54 10.39
CA SER A 99 21.82 23.04 9.82
C SER A 99 21.44 22.33 8.53
N GLN A 100 21.63 23.05 7.43
CA GLN A 100 21.29 22.65 6.05
C GLN A 100 21.90 21.28 5.65
N ASP A 101 22.89 20.78 6.40
CA ASP A 101 23.52 19.46 6.22
C ASP A 101 22.97 18.31 7.08
N GLN A 102 22.26 18.58 8.19
CA GLN A 102 21.63 17.54 9.03
C GLN A 102 20.15 17.29 8.70
N ALA A 103 19.58 18.06 7.77
CA ALA A 103 18.22 17.93 7.24
C ALA A 103 17.96 16.65 6.42
N LYS A 104 18.97 15.78 6.25
CA LYS A 104 18.92 14.50 5.52
C LYS A 104 18.37 13.35 6.37
N GLY A 105 17.31 13.60 7.13
CA GLY A 105 16.76 12.64 8.08
C GLY A 105 15.66 11.75 7.50
N LEU A 106 15.97 10.76 6.65
CA LEU A 106 15.13 9.60 6.21
C LEU A 106 13.72 9.87 5.60
N ILE A 107 13.11 11.04 5.80
CA ILE A 107 11.72 11.34 5.41
C ILE A 107 11.61 12.75 4.78
N GLN A 108 12.62 13.61 4.91
CA GLN A 108 12.59 14.96 4.30
C GLN A 108 13.32 15.03 2.95
N GLN A 109 14.28 14.14 2.71
CA GLN A 109 14.89 13.86 1.40
C GLN A 109 15.35 12.39 1.40
N GLY A 110 14.44 11.48 1.74
CA GLY A 110 14.82 10.08 1.76
C GLY A 110 15.21 9.64 0.35
N SER A 111 16.33 8.92 0.22
CA SER A 111 16.68 8.31 -1.07
C SER A 111 15.51 7.46 -1.55
N ALA A 112 15.33 7.30 -2.86
CA ALA A 112 14.29 6.44 -3.42
C ALA A 112 14.25 5.07 -2.72
N LYS A 113 15.42 4.53 -2.34
CA LYS A 113 15.56 3.27 -1.58
C LYS A 113 14.85 3.30 -0.21
N GLU A 114 14.99 4.38 0.54
CA GLU A 114 14.39 4.51 1.87
C GLU A 114 12.87 4.58 1.79
N ILE A 115 12.36 5.29 0.78
CA ILE A 115 10.92 5.39 0.52
C ILE A 115 10.34 4.02 0.17
N ILE A 116 11.03 3.26 -0.70
CA ILE A 116 10.62 1.89 -1.06
C ILE A 116 10.61 1.02 0.20
N LEU A 117 11.65 1.06 1.04
CA LEU A 117 11.73 0.27 2.27
C LEU A 117 10.59 0.60 3.25
N ILE A 118 10.28 1.89 3.41
CA ILE A 118 9.18 2.33 4.28
C ILE A 118 7.84 1.82 3.74
N ILE A 119 7.57 1.97 2.44
CA ILE A 119 6.31 1.50 1.84
C ILE A 119 6.21 -0.02 1.95
N MET A 120 7.28 -0.75 1.64
CA MET A 120 7.32 -2.21 1.82
C MET A 120 7.04 -2.60 3.27
N GLY A 121 7.65 -1.92 4.25
CA GLY A 121 7.41 -2.17 5.66
C GLY A 121 5.96 -1.88 6.07
N ILE A 122 5.42 -0.73 5.65
CA ILE A 122 4.04 -0.33 5.97
C ILE A 122 3.01 -1.25 5.33
N SER A 123 3.21 -1.67 4.08
CA SER A 123 2.29 -2.54 3.37
C SER A 123 2.42 -3.99 3.80
N LEU A 124 3.61 -4.59 3.71
CA LEU A 124 3.82 -6.03 3.92
C LEU A 124 3.81 -6.43 5.40
N LEU A 125 4.13 -5.53 6.33
CA LEU A 125 4.00 -5.84 7.75
C LEU A 125 2.60 -5.53 8.29
N ASN A 126 1.67 -5.08 7.45
CA ASN A 126 0.28 -4.90 7.85
C ASN A 126 -0.49 -6.21 7.66
N PRO A 127 -0.83 -6.95 8.74
CA PRO A 127 -1.58 -8.21 8.61
C PRO A 127 -2.91 -8.04 7.88
N HIS A 128 -3.52 -6.86 7.98
CA HIS A 128 -4.80 -6.55 7.34
C HIS A 128 -4.71 -6.58 5.79
N VAL A 129 -3.54 -6.25 5.22
CA VAL A 129 -3.39 -6.22 3.76
C VAL A 129 -3.63 -7.61 3.15
N TYR A 130 -3.21 -8.66 3.85
CA TYR A 130 -3.35 -10.04 3.38
C TYR A 130 -4.81 -10.49 3.41
N LEU A 131 -5.55 -10.08 4.44
CA LEU A 131 -6.97 -10.38 4.55
C LEU A 131 -7.77 -9.67 3.45
N ASP A 132 -7.50 -8.39 3.21
CA ASP A 132 -8.23 -7.61 2.20
C ASP A 132 -7.91 -8.05 0.77
N THR A 133 -6.62 -8.23 0.46
CA THR A 133 -6.17 -8.41 -0.92
C THR A 133 -6.03 -9.86 -1.33
N VAL A 134 -5.44 -10.71 -0.46
CA VAL A 134 -5.15 -12.10 -0.82
C VAL A 134 -6.38 -12.98 -0.54
N VAL A 135 -7.01 -12.82 0.62
CA VAL A 135 -8.14 -13.65 1.04
C VAL A 135 -9.45 -13.13 0.45
N LEU A 136 -9.82 -11.87 0.69
CA LEU A 136 -11.12 -11.33 0.30
C LEU A 136 -11.23 -11.08 -1.20
N ILE A 137 -10.33 -10.31 -1.82
CA ILE A 137 -10.34 -10.10 -3.28
C ILE A 137 -10.11 -11.43 -4.01
N GLY A 138 -9.16 -12.26 -3.55
CA GLY A 138 -8.89 -13.58 -4.15
C GLY A 138 -10.08 -14.55 -4.07
N GLY A 139 -10.73 -14.63 -2.91
CA GLY A 139 -11.91 -15.46 -2.70
C GLY A 139 -13.11 -15.02 -3.54
N LEU A 140 -13.34 -13.71 -3.65
CA LEU A 140 -14.38 -13.17 -4.51
C LEU A 140 -14.06 -13.37 -6.00
N ALA A 141 -12.79 -13.28 -6.40
CA ALA A 141 -12.35 -13.57 -7.76
C ALA A 141 -12.61 -15.04 -8.14
N ALA A 142 -12.38 -15.98 -7.22
CA ALA A 142 -12.59 -17.42 -7.45
C ALA A 142 -14.04 -17.76 -7.83
N GLY A 143 -15.02 -16.98 -7.36
CA GLY A 143 -16.44 -17.14 -7.71
C GLY A 143 -16.79 -16.89 -9.18
N TYR A 144 -15.88 -16.33 -9.99
CA TYR A 144 -16.11 -16.01 -11.40
C TYR A 144 -15.59 -17.09 -12.39
N GLY A 145 -15.15 -18.25 -11.88
CA GLY A 145 -14.62 -19.35 -12.69
C GLY A 145 -13.20 -19.09 -13.20
N GLU A 146 -12.65 -20.05 -13.97
CA GLU A 146 -11.23 -20.07 -14.34
C GLU A 146 -10.79 -18.84 -15.15
N GLN A 147 -11.55 -18.41 -16.15
CA GLN A 147 -11.19 -17.21 -16.92
C GLN A 147 -11.62 -15.92 -16.21
N GLY A 148 -12.77 -15.93 -15.54
CA GLY A 148 -13.35 -14.76 -14.90
C GLY A 148 -12.53 -14.24 -13.72
N LYS A 149 -11.88 -15.13 -12.95
CA LYS A 149 -11.02 -14.73 -11.82
C LYS A 149 -9.86 -13.83 -12.25
N TYR A 150 -9.25 -14.10 -13.40
CA TYR A 150 -8.14 -13.28 -13.92
C TYR A 150 -8.63 -11.91 -14.39
N ILE A 151 -9.79 -11.86 -15.05
CA ILE A 151 -10.40 -10.61 -15.52
C ILE A 151 -10.80 -9.73 -14.33
N PHE A 152 -11.38 -10.34 -13.30
CA PHE A 152 -11.72 -9.67 -12.05
C PHE A 152 -10.45 -9.12 -11.36
N GLY A 153 -9.42 -9.97 -11.23
CA GLY A 153 -8.12 -9.59 -10.67
C GLY A 153 -7.46 -8.43 -11.42
N LEU A 154 -7.46 -8.46 -12.75
CA LEU A 154 -6.96 -7.38 -13.59
C LEU A 154 -7.69 -6.05 -13.32
N GLY A 155 -9.01 -6.10 -13.13
CA GLY A 155 -9.79 -4.93 -12.74
C GLY A 155 -9.31 -4.33 -11.41
N ALA A 156 -9.14 -5.17 -10.39
CA ALA A 156 -8.66 -4.75 -9.07
C ALA A 156 -7.21 -4.21 -9.12
N MET A 157 -6.33 -4.83 -9.91
CA MET A 157 -4.95 -4.37 -10.13
C MET A 157 -4.92 -2.97 -10.77
N ILE A 158 -5.72 -2.75 -11.81
CA ILE A 158 -5.81 -1.44 -12.47
C ILE A 158 -6.39 -0.38 -11.53
N ALA A 159 -7.36 -0.75 -10.68
CA ALA A 159 -7.88 0.15 -9.66
C ALA A 159 -6.78 0.63 -8.69
N SER A 160 -5.87 -0.24 -8.26
CA SER A 160 -4.73 0.12 -7.41
C SER A 160 -3.80 1.15 -8.09
N PHE A 161 -3.47 0.94 -9.38
CA PHE A 161 -2.69 1.91 -10.15
C PHE A 161 -3.41 3.26 -10.27
N CYS A 162 -4.67 3.25 -10.69
CA CYS A 162 -5.46 4.47 -10.81
C CYS A 162 -5.52 5.24 -9.48
N TRP A 163 -5.76 4.53 -8.38
CA TRP A 163 -5.88 5.13 -7.05
C TRP A 163 -4.57 5.76 -6.57
N PHE A 164 -3.46 5.01 -6.51
CA PHE A 164 -2.22 5.53 -5.94
C PHE A 164 -1.60 6.66 -6.76
N PHE A 165 -1.73 6.60 -8.09
CA PHE A 165 -1.31 7.71 -8.95
C PHE A 165 -2.23 8.93 -8.78
N ALA A 166 -3.56 8.73 -8.74
CA ALA A 166 -4.49 9.84 -8.48
C ALA A 166 -4.24 10.49 -7.12
N LEU A 167 -4.04 9.69 -6.06
CA LEU A 167 -3.77 10.17 -4.72
C LEU A 167 -2.42 10.90 -4.64
N GLY A 168 -1.35 10.29 -5.14
CA GLY A 168 0.00 10.84 -5.06
C GLY A 168 0.16 12.13 -5.86
N TYR A 169 -0.34 12.17 -7.11
CA TYR A 169 -0.26 13.36 -7.95
C TYR A 169 -1.33 14.40 -7.59
N GLY A 170 -2.54 13.98 -7.23
CA GLY A 170 -3.61 14.88 -6.77
C GLY A 170 -3.22 15.62 -5.49
N ALA A 171 -2.50 14.97 -4.58
CA ALA A 171 -1.96 15.60 -3.38
C ALA A 171 -0.99 16.76 -3.66
N ARG A 172 -0.36 16.83 -4.84
CA ARG A 172 0.51 17.96 -5.22
C ARG A 172 -0.26 19.27 -5.34
N LEU A 173 -1.56 19.19 -5.64
CA LEU A 173 -2.45 20.36 -5.74
C LEU A 173 -2.77 20.96 -4.37
N LEU A 174 -2.62 20.18 -3.30
CA LEU A 174 -2.84 20.59 -1.92
C LEU A 174 -1.56 21.14 -1.25
N ALA A 175 -0.45 21.18 -1.97
CA ALA A 175 0.81 21.71 -1.46
C ALA A 175 0.70 23.24 -1.30
N PRO A 176 0.99 23.82 -0.12
CA PRO A 176 1.02 25.26 0.05
C PRO A 176 2.07 25.88 -0.88
N PHE A 177 1.70 27.03 -1.48
CA PHE A 177 2.54 27.81 -2.39
C PHE A 177 3.70 28.49 -1.67
#